data_AF-A0A4U4EAB3-F1
#
_entry.id   AF-A0A4U4EAB3-F1
#
_cell.length_a   1.000
_cell.length_b   1.000
_cell.length_c   1.000
_cell.angle_alpha   90.00
_cell.angle_beta   90.00
_cell.angle_gamma   90.00
#
_symmetry.space_group_name_H-M   'P 1'
#
loop_
_entity.id
_entity.type
_entity.pdbx_description
1 polymer ?
#
loop_
_entity_poly.entity_id
_entity_poly.type
_entity_poly.pdbx_seq_one_letter_code
_entity_poly.pdbx_strand_id
1 'polypeptide(L)'
;MFKIAHSNNATQDKNKKRTYILIALVVLFFALGVGGYYYFNQSPPKVVTGLPELDKNISKLNNDDLLKLMQTEVDKDNIRITLKHEIEVDKNGKANVDIRNSGENAYNIQVEYYLATNQKKLYVSGLVPPNNGIASVPFENIPNKGEHTVKIYYKMYDKQELINTTTIDGTIIVS
;
A
#
# COMPACT_ATOMS: atom_id res chain seq x y z
N MET A 1 71.95 -54.96 1.68
CA MET A 1 71.03 -55.24 0.55
C MET A 1 69.61 -55.05 1.07
N PHE A 2 68.73 -54.48 0.25
CA PHE A 2 67.32 -54.09 0.48
C PHE A 2 67.03 -52.64 0.93
N LYS A 3 66.36 -51.97 -0.01
CA LYS A 3 65.73 -50.64 -0.03
C LYS A 3 64.22 -50.85 0.16
N ILE A 4 63.51 -49.73 0.39
CA ILE A 4 62.05 -49.44 0.24
C ILE A 4 61.39 -49.18 1.62
N ALA A 5 60.63 -48.11 1.90
CA ALA A 5 59.92 -47.12 1.07
C ALA A 5 59.96 -45.70 1.68
N HIS A 6 59.94 -44.68 0.82
CA HIS A 6 59.50 -43.32 1.19
C HIS A 6 57.97 -43.26 1.17
N SER A 7 57.35 -42.80 2.26
CA SER A 7 55.92 -42.45 2.31
C SER A 7 55.78 -40.93 2.32
N ASN A 8 55.19 -40.39 1.25
CA ASN A 8 54.95 -38.98 1.02
C ASN A 8 53.68 -38.52 1.76
N ASN A 9 53.80 -38.02 3.00
CA ASN A 9 52.65 -37.53 3.77
C ASN A 9 52.86 -36.15 4.43
N ALA A 10 53.65 -35.25 3.83
CA ALA A 10 53.94 -33.94 4.44
C ALA A 10 53.27 -32.73 3.77
N THR A 11 52.44 -32.90 2.73
CA THR A 11 51.91 -31.79 1.92
C THR A 11 50.39 -31.62 1.94
N GLN A 12 49.63 -32.38 2.75
CA GLN A 12 48.16 -32.33 2.71
C GLN A 12 47.48 -31.42 3.75
N ASP A 13 48.18 -31.00 4.82
CA ASP A 13 47.52 -30.36 5.98
C ASP A 13 47.38 -28.83 5.90
N LYS A 14 48.30 -28.14 5.21
CA LYS A 14 48.26 -26.66 5.12
C LYS A 14 47.12 -26.15 4.22
N ASN A 15 46.72 -26.92 3.21
CA ASN A 15 45.69 -26.51 2.26
C ASN A 15 44.27 -26.68 2.80
N LYS A 16 44.02 -27.69 3.65
CA LYS A 16 42.68 -27.90 4.26
C LYS A 16 42.27 -26.75 5.19
N LYS A 17 43.18 -26.27 6.04
CA LYS A 17 42.91 -25.14 6.95
C LYS A 17 42.60 -23.83 6.20
N ARG A 18 43.29 -23.59 5.08
CA ARG A 18 43.08 -22.40 4.24
C ARG A 18 41.74 -22.45 3.50
N THR A 19 41.30 -23.64 3.07
CA THR A 19 39.98 -23.85 2.47
C THR A 19 38.84 -23.66 3.48
N TYR A 20 38.99 -24.13 4.73
CA TYR A 20 37.97 -23.90 5.76
C TYR A 20 37.82 -22.43 6.14
N ILE A 21 38.92 -21.67 6.19
CA ILE A 21 38.89 -20.22 6.43
C ILE A 21 38.18 -19.49 5.27
N LEU A 22 38.43 -19.90 4.03
CA LEU A 22 37.75 -19.36 2.86
C LEU A 22 36.24 -19.65 2.87
N ILE A 23 35.84 -20.87 3.23
CA ILE A 23 34.42 -21.24 3.35
C ILE A 23 33.74 -20.44 4.46
N ALA A 24 34.38 -20.28 5.62
CA ALA A 24 33.84 -19.48 6.72
C ALA A 24 33.65 -18.00 6.33
N LEU A 25 34.58 -17.43 5.57
CA LEU A 25 34.47 -16.07 5.03
C LEU A 25 33.29 -15.94 4.06
N VAL A 26 33.11 -16.90 3.16
CA VAL A 26 31.98 -16.90 2.20
C VAL A 26 30.65 -16.99 2.94
N VAL A 27 30.52 -17.86 3.94
CA VAL A 27 29.30 -17.97 4.76
C VAL A 27 29.00 -16.67 5.51
N LEU A 28 30.03 -15.99 6.04
CA LEU A 28 29.87 -14.70 6.69
C LEU A 28 29.37 -13.62 5.72
N PHE A 29 29.91 -13.58 4.50
CA PHE A 29 29.44 -12.67 3.46
C PHE A 29 27.99 -12.95 3.04
N PHE A 30 27.58 -14.21 2.98
CA PHE A 30 26.18 -14.57 2.71
C PHE A 30 25.25 -14.16 3.86
N ALA A 31 25.65 -14.36 5.12
CA ALA A 31 24.86 -13.95 6.28
C ALA A 31 24.69 -12.41 6.34
N LEU A 32 25.75 -11.65 6.04
CA LEU A 32 25.70 -10.20 5.97
C LEU A 32 24.93 -9.69 4.75
N GLY A 33 25.03 -10.37 3.60
CA GLY A 33 24.30 -10.02 2.39
C GLY A 33 22.80 -10.25 2.51
N VAL A 34 22.39 -11.43 3.01
CA VAL A 34 20.96 -11.76 3.20
C VAL A 34 20.37 -10.97 4.37
N GLY A 35 21.11 -10.84 5.48
CA GLY A 35 20.68 -10.04 6.63
C GLY A 35 20.58 -8.56 6.29
N GLY A 36 21.55 -8.02 5.55
CA GLY A 36 21.51 -6.65 5.03
C GLY A 36 20.35 -6.43 4.06
N TYR A 37 20.13 -7.36 3.12
CA TYR A 37 19.00 -7.26 2.19
C TYR A 37 17.65 -7.25 2.92
N TYR A 38 17.44 -8.13 3.91
CA TYR A 38 16.20 -8.13 4.70
C TYR A 38 16.06 -6.87 5.58
N TYR A 39 17.16 -6.35 6.13
CA TYR A 39 17.13 -5.14 6.95
C TYR A 39 16.86 -3.87 6.12
N PHE A 40 17.45 -3.76 4.93
CA PHE A 40 17.23 -2.61 4.03
C PHE A 40 15.94 -2.71 3.20
N ASN A 41 15.39 -3.92 3.00
CA ASN A 41 14.14 -4.12 2.28
C ASN A 41 12.90 -4.08 3.19
N GLN A 42 13.08 -3.84 4.50
CA GLN A 42 12.01 -3.30 5.33
C GLN A 42 11.78 -1.85 4.90
N SER A 43 10.82 -1.67 3.99
CA SER A 43 10.33 -0.33 3.64
C SER A 43 10.02 0.39 4.95
N PRO A 44 10.68 1.51 5.26
CA PRO A 44 10.37 2.25 6.47
C PRO A 44 8.87 2.56 6.44
N PRO A 45 8.14 2.40 7.55
CA PRO A 45 6.75 2.85 7.61
C PRO A 45 6.77 4.30 7.16
N LYS A 46 6.13 4.59 6.02
CA LYS A 46 6.01 5.95 5.50
C LYS A 46 5.35 6.74 6.61
N VAL A 47 6.15 7.54 7.31
CA VAL A 47 5.69 8.44 8.35
C VAL A 47 4.85 9.47 7.61
N VAL A 48 3.53 9.23 7.56
CA VAL A 48 2.56 10.20 7.07
C VAL A 48 2.66 11.36 8.06
N THR A 49 3.23 12.46 7.59
CA THR A 49 3.42 13.67 8.37
C THR A 49 2.04 14.18 8.80
N GLY A 50 1.73 14.07 10.09
CA GLY A 50 0.45 14.44 10.68
C GLY A 50 -0.59 13.35 10.55
N LEU A 51 -1.21 13.00 11.68
CA LEU A 51 -2.42 12.19 11.70
C LEU A 51 -3.47 12.81 10.75
N PRO A 52 -4.12 12.03 9.88
CA PRO A 52 -5.18 12.58 9.05
C PRO A 52 -6.33 13.07 9.93
N GLU A 53 -6.70 14.34 9.74
CA GLU A 53 -7.87 14.93 10.38
C GLU A 53 -9.16 14.36 9.77
N LEU A 54 -10.30 14.57 10.42
CA LEU A 54 -11.61 14.21 9.87
C LEU A 54 -11.89 14.99 8.57
N ASP A 55 -12.42 14.34 7.53
CA ASP A 55 -12.68 15.05 6.28
C ASP A 55 -13.78 16.11 6.44
N LYS A 56 -13.59 17.28 5.82
CA LYS A 56 -14.52 18.41 5.90
C LYS A 56 -15.79 18.22 5.05
N ASN A 57 -15.76 17.29 4.10
CA ASN A 57 -16.83 17.00 3.15
C ASN A 57 -17.65 15.75 3.56
N ILE A 58 -17.44 15.21 4.76
CA ILE A 58 -18.24 14.08 5.22
C ILE A 58 -19.71 14.46 5.36
N SER A 59 -20.57 13.52 4.98
CA SER A 59 -22.00 13.55 5.21
C SER A 59 -22.42 12.22 5.83
N LYS A 60 -23.43 12.24 6.71
CA LYS A 60 -24.04 11.00 7.19
C LYS A 60 -24.85 10.38 6.05
N LEU A 61 -24.72 9.07 5.86
CA LEU A 61 -25.55 8.35 4.90
C LEU A 61 -27.01 8.36 5.37
N ASN A 62 -27.95 8.53 4.43
CA ASN A 62 -29.38 8.54 4.75
C ASN A 62 -29.90 7.11 4.99
N ASN A 63 -31.08 6.98 5.61
CA ASN A 63 -31.63 5.68 5.99
C ASN A 63 -31.85 4.72 4.80
N ASP A 64 -32.19 5.25 3.62
CA ASP A 64 -32.42 4.43 2.42
C ASP A 64 -31.10 3.90 1.83
N ASP A 65 -30.03 4.70 1.89
CA ASP A 65 -28.68 4.31 1.48
C ASP A 65 -28.09 3.30 2.47
N LEU A 66 -28.34 3.45 3.77
CA LEU A 66 -27.99 2.46 4.78
C LEU A 66 -28.73 1.14 4.51
N LEU A 67 -30.02 1.18 4.19
CA LEU A 67 -30.81 -0.01 3.86
C LEU A 67 -30.26 -0.76 2.63
N LYS A 68 -29.85 -0.03 1.59
CA LYS A 68 -29.23 -0.61 0.39
C LYS A 68 -27.89 -1.29 0.69
N LEU A 69 -27.09 -0.68 1.56
CA LEU A 69 -25.82 -1.25 2.00
C LEU A 69 -26.04 -2.52 2.86
N MET A 70 -27.12 -2.57 3.64
CA MET A 70 -27.51 -3.74 4.45
C MET A 70 -28.07 -4.91 3.64
N GLN A 71 -28.69 -4.64 2.47
CA GLN A 71 -29.36 -5.66 1.65
C GLN A 71 -28.42 -6.49 0.75
N THR A 72 -27.14 -6.15 0.65
CA THR A 72 -26.16 -6.99 -0.07
C THR A 72 -25.66 -8.07 0.89
N GLU A 73 -25.60 -9.34 0.49
CA GLU A 73 -25.41 -10.49 1.40
C GLU A 73 -24.04 -10.60 2.10
N VAL A 74 -24.07 -11.24 3.27
CA VAL A 74 -23.12 -11.20 4.38
C VAL A 74 -22.00 -12.24 4.24
N ASP A 75 -20.77 -11.75 4.16
CA ASP A 75 -19.58 -12.49 4.60
C ASP A 75 -18.89 -11.63 5.67
N LYS A 76 -18.73 -12.19 6.87
CA LYS A 76 -18.21 -11.46 8.05
C LYS A 76 -16.75 -11.00 7.89
N ASP A 77 -16.06 -11.51 6.89
CA ASP A 77 -14.66 -11.21 6.58
C ASP A 77 -14.50 -10.24 5.39
N ASN A 78 -15.60 -9.81 4.77
CA ASN A 78 -15.58 -9.00 3.55
C ASN A 78 -15.85 -7.52 3.85
N ILE A 79 -14.83 -6.69 3.61
CA ILE A 79 -14.87 -5.24 3.70
C ILE A 79 -15.90 -4.68 2.71
N ARG A 80 -16.87 -3.87 3.18
CA ARG A 80 -17.93 -3.27 2.35
C ARG A 80 -17.67 -1.78 2.12
N ILE A 81 -17.02 -1.45 1.01
CA ILE A 81 -16.80 -0.07 0.56
C ILE A 81 -17.46 0.10 -0.81
N THR A 82 -18.11 1.23 -1.01
CA THR A 82 -18.55 1.67 -2.33
C THR A 82 -17.78 2.92 -2.70
N LEU A 83 -17.09 2.87 -3.84
CA LEU A 83 -16.43 4.03 -4.45
C LEU A 83 -16.56 3.94 -5.97
N LYS A 84 -16.67 5.10 -6.61
CA LYS A 84 -16.66 5.18 -8.07
C LYS A 84 -15.23 5.01 -8.59
N HIS A 85 -15.09 4.04 -9.50
CA HIS A 85 -13.84 3.80 -10.23
C HIS A 85 -13.77 4.65 -11.50
N GLU A 86 -14.94 5.15 -11.95
CA GLU A 86 -15.08 6.13 -13.01
C GLU A 86 -15.62 7.42 -12.40
N ILE A 87 -14.84 8.49 -12.49
CA ILE A 87 -15.06 9.73 -11.74
C ILE A 87 -15.28 10.86 -12.72
N GLU A 88 -16.49 11.42 -12.70
CA GLU A 88 -16.82 12.58 -13.51
C GLU A 88 -16.35 13.85 -12.82
N VAL A 89 -15.62 14.70 -13.56
CA VAL A 89 -15.21 16.04 -13.12
C VAL A 89 -16.04 17.08 -13.86
N ASP A 90 -16.77 17.90 -13.09
CA ASP A 90 -17.59 18.97 -13.64
C ASP A 90 -16.75 20.16 -14.14
N LYS A 91 -17.41 21.09 -14.83
CA LYS A 91 -16.77 22.31 -15.38
C LYS A 91 -16.17 23.23 -14.32
N ASN A 92 -16.55 23.06 -13.05
CA ASN A 92 -16.05 23.83 -11.91
C ASN A 92 -14.91 23.11 -11.19
N GLY A 93 -14.47 21.94 -11.69
CA GLY A 93 -13.42 21.13 -11.10
C GLY A 93 -13.86 20.28 -9.90
N LYS A 94 -15.16 20.09 -9.69
CA LYS A 94 -15.68 19.16 -8.68
C LYS A 94 -15.79 17.75 -9.27
N ALA A 95 -15.15 16.81 -8.60
CA ALA A 95 -15.18 15.40 -8.92
C ALA A 95 -16.28 14.67 -8.11
N ASN A 96 -17.08 13.85 -8.78
CA ASN A 96 -18.09 12.99 -8.15
C ASN A 96 -17.46 11.64 -7.76
N VAL A 97 -16.95 11.56 -6.53
CA VAL A 97 -16.15 10.42 -6.04
C VAL A 97 -16.98 9.34 -5.34
N ASP A 98 -18.14 9.71 -4.77
CA ASP A 98 -19.07 8.84 -4.05
C ASP A 98 -18.39 7.80 -3.12
N ILE A 99 -17.56 8.29 -2.20
CA ILE A 99 -16.88 7.47 -1.20
C ILE A 99 -17.85 7.15 -0.08
N ARG A 100 -18.12 5.87 0.21
CA ARG A 100 -19.00 5.47 1.32
C ARG A 100 -18.33 4.46 2.23
N ASN A 101 -18.33 4.76 3.54
CA ASN A 101 -17.92 3.82 4.58
C ASN A 101 -19.16 3.18 5.20
N SER A 102 -19.40 1.90 4.90
CA SER A 102 -20.53 1.16 5.46
C SER A 102 -20.53 1.18 6.99
N GLY A 103 -21.71 1.23 7.60
CA GLY A 103 -21.86 1.17 9.05
C GLY A 103 -21.37 -0.13 9.69
N GLU A 104 -21.25 -1.18 8.91
CA GLU A 104 -20.74 -2.49 9.36
C GLU A 104 -19.21 -2.53 9.45
N ASN A 105 -18.50 -1.54 8.89
CA ASN A 105 -17.05 -1.46 9.02
C ASN A 105 -16.68 -0.96 10.42
N ALA A 106 -15.69 -1.61 11.06
CA ALA A 106 -15.17 -1.18 12.36
C ALA A 106 -14.12 -0.06 12.26
N TYR A 107 -13.69 0.30 11.05
CA TYR A 107 -12.50 1.12 10.80
C TYR A 107 -12.84 2.44 10.10
N ASN A 108 -12.02 3.46 10.39
CA ASN A 108 -12.02 4.69 9.62
C ASN A 108 -11.32 4.45 8.28
N ILE A 109 -11.70 5.21 7.26
CA ILE A 109 -11.09 5.10 5.93
C ILE A 109 -10.55 6.44 5.46
N GLN A 110 -9.51 6.40 4.62
CA GLN A 110 -9.02 7.54 3.86
C GLN A 110 -8.84 7.11 2.42
N VAL A 111 -9.19 8.00 1.48
CA VAL A 111 -9.06 7.76 0.05
C VAL A 111 -8.19 8.85 -0.56
N GLU A 112 -7.21 8.44 -1.35
CA GLU A 112 -6.30 9.33 -2.05
C GLU A 112 -6.34 9.07 -3.56
N TYR A 113 -6.37 10.13 -4.35
CA TYR A 113 -6.42 10.08 -5.81
C TYR A 113 -5.16 10.71 -6.40
N TYR A 114 -4.48 9.98 -7.28
CA TYR A 114 -3.30 10.46 -8.01
C TYR A 114 -3.42 10.15 -9.50
N LEU A 115 -2.94 11.05 -10.35
CA LEU A 115 -2.80 10.76 -11.79
C LEU A 115 -1.80 9.63 -12.01
N ALA A 116 -2.19 8.60 -12.76
CA ALA A 116 -1.31 7.46 -13.01
C ALA A 116 -0.08 7.85 -13.86
N THR A 117 -0.23 8.87 -14.72
CA THR A 117 0.80 9.31 -15.68
C THR A 117 2.02 9.96 -15.02
N ASN A 118 1.82 10.74 -13.96
CA ASN A 118 2.87 11.55 -13.33
C ASN A 118 2.81 11.56 -11.80
N GLN A 119 1.93 10.76 -11.20
CA GLN A 119 1.70 10.68 -9.75
C GLN A 119 1.36 12.02 -9.10
N LYS A 120 0.83 12.99 -9.86
CA LYS A 120 0.32 14.23 -9.27
C LYS A 120 -0.93 13.94 -8.45
N LYS A 121 -0.92 14.43 -7.21
CA LYS A 121 -2.04 14.35 -6.27
C LYS A 121 -3.21 15.18 -6.79
N LEU A 122 -4.36 14.53 -6.90
CA LEU A 122 -5.64 15.16 -7.23
C LEU A 122 -6.42 15.50 -5.96
N TYR A 123 -6.48 14.57 -5.02
CA TYR A 123 -7.20 14.76 -3.75
C TYR A 123 -6.76 13.73 -2.71
N VAL A 124 -6.80 14.11 -1.44
CA VAL A 124 -6.62 13.23 -0.29
C VAL A 124 -7.71 13.56 0.70
N SER A 125 -8.55 12.57 1.04
CA SER A 125 -9.56 12.76 2.07
C SER A 125 -8.92 12.81 3.46
N GLY A 126 -9.62 13.43 4.40
CA GLY A 126 -9.46 13.11 5.81
C GLY A 126 -10.01 11.71 6.15
N LEU A 127 -10.04 11.38 7.44
CA LEU A 127 -10.69 10.17 7.92
C LEU A 127 -12.21 10.24 7.68
N VAL A 128 -12.77 9.15 7.19
CA VAL A 128 -14.21 8.95 6.98
C VAL A 128 -14.66 7.81 7.90
N PRO A 129 -15.39 8.11 8.98
CA PRO A 129 -15.89 7.11 9.92
C PRO A 129 -16.97 6.20 9.32
N PRO A 130 -17.29 5.07 9.98
CA PRO A 130 -18.44 4.24 9.59
C PRO A 130 -19.75 5.02 9.58
N ASN A 131 -20.65 4.72 8.63
CA ASN A 131 -21.91 5.43 8.35
C ASN A 131 -21.76 6.84 7.73
N ASN A 132 -20.55 7.20 7.30
CA ASN A 132 -20.29 8.46 6.62
C ASN A 132 -19.83 8.23 5.17
N GLY A 133 -19.99 9.27 4.36
CA GLY A 133 -19.50 9.29 2.99
C GLY A 133 -19.21 10.69 2.47
N ILE A 134 -18.55 10.75 1.32
CA ILE A 134 -18.18 11.96 0.59
C ILE A 134 -18.70 11.81 -0.83
N ALA A 135 -19.69 12.62 -1.22
CA ALA A 135 -20.27 12.55 -2.55
C ALA A 135 -19.37 13.20 -3.60
N SER A 136 -18.88 14.42 -3.33
CA SER A 136 -18.12 15.22 -4.28
C SER A 136 -17.04 16.04 -3.61
N VAL A 137 -15.92 16.24 -4.30
CA VAL A 137 -14.75 16.99 -3.79
C VAL A 137 -14.13 17.86 -4.89
N PRO A 138 -13.53 19.01 -4.55
CA PRO A 138 -12.70 19.75 -5.50
C PRO A 138 -11.39 18.98 -5.74
N PHE A 139 -11.06 18.70 -7.01
CA PHE A 139 -9.76 18.14 -7.35
C PHE A 139 -8.72 19.26 -7.58
N GLU A 140 -7.53 19.04 -7.08
CA GLU A 140 -6.34 19.80 -7.42
C GLU A 140 -5.70 19.20 -8.68
N ASN A 141 -4.87 19.97 -9.40
CA ASN A 141 -4.06 19.46 -10.53
C ASN A 141 -4.86 18.71 -11.61
N ILE A 142 -6.10 19.13 -11.87
CA ILE A 142 -6.98 18.50 -12.85
C ILE A 142 -6.29 18.47 -14.23
N PRO A 143 -6.24 17.32 -14.90
CA PRO A 143 -5.64 17.22 -16.23
C PRO A 143 -6.53 17.91 -17.29
N ASN A 144 -6.00 18.01 -18.50
CA ASN A 144 -6.75 18.54 -19.64
C ASN A 144 -8.02 17.70 -19.90
N LYS A 145 -8.99 18.28 -20.61
CA LYS A 145 -10.22 17.60 -21.03
C LYS A 145 -9.95 16.21 -21.66
N GLY A 146 -10.73 15.21 -21.29
CA GLY A 146 -10.60 13.83 -21.74
C GLY A 146 -10.59 12.81 -20.60
N GLU A 147 -10.30 11.56 -20.95
CA GLU A 147 -10.19 10.44 -20.01
C GLU A 147 -8.76 10.27 -19.53
N HIS A 148 -8.57 10.10 -18.22
CA HIS A 148 -7.24 9.90 -17.63
C HIS A 148 -7.27 8.81 -16.57
N THR A 149 -6.29 7.93 -16.61
CA THR A 149 -6.12 6.89 -15.58
C THR A 149 -5.63 7.51 -14.27
N VAL A 150 -6.21 7.06 -13.16
CA VAL A 150 -5.84 7.45 -11.79
C VAL A 150 -5.54 6.22 -10.95
N LYS A 151 -4.68 6.41 -9.95
CA LYS A 151 -4.47 5.47 -8.86
C LYS A 151 -5.20 5.96 -7.64
N ILE A 152 -6.04 5.08 -7.09
CA ILE A 152 -6.83 5.31 -5.90
C ILE A 152 -6.22 4.50 -4.77
N TYR A 153 -5.73 5.16 -3.74
CA TYR A 153 -5.21 4.51 -2.53
C TYR A 153 -6.28 4.56 -1.46
N TYR A 154 -6.72 3.39 -1.04
CA TYR A 154 -7.62 3.20 0.07
C TYR A 154 -6.83 2.80 1.30
N LYS A 155 -6.95 3.58 2.38
CA LYS A 155 -6.24 3.37 3.63
C LYS A 155 -7.23 3.14 4.75
N MET A 156 -6.99 2.10 5.55
CA MET A 156 -7.82 1.77 6.70
C MET A 156 -7.09 2.14 7.98
N TYR A 157 -7.84 2.70 8.91
CA TYR A 157 -7.32 3.14 10.20
C TYR A 157 -8.13 2.52 11.35
N ASP A 158 -7.44 1.86 12.26
CA ASP A 158 -7.98 1.60 13.60
C ASP A 158 -7.66 2.81 14.47
N LYS A 159 -8.70 3.61 14.77
CA LYS A 159 -8.59 4.96 15.33
C LYS A 159 -7.73 5.86 14.45
N GLN A 160 -6.41 5.77 14.61
CA GLN A 160 -5.38 6.62 14.03
C GLN A 160 -4.19 5.79 13.49
N GLU A 161 -4.17 4.48 13.72
CA GLU A 161 -3.11 3.60 13.24
C GLU A 161 -3.48 3.03 11.87
N LEU A 162 -2.60 3.20 10.90
CA LEU A 162 -2.78 2.65 9.55
C LEU A 162 -2.64 1.12 9.62
N ILE A 163 -3.74 0.41 9.39
CA ILE A 163 -3.77 -1.05 9.45
C ILE A 163 -3.65 -1.71 8.08
N ASN A 164 -4.10 -1.03 7.02
CA ASN A 164 -4.08 -1.59 5.67
C ASN A 164 -4.06 -0.49 4.61
N THR A 165 -3.48 -0.80 3.45
CA THR A 165 -3.56 0.03 2.24
C THR A 165 -3.85 -0.85 1.03
N THR A 166 -4.91 -0.51 0.30
CA THR A 166 -5.29 -1.14 -0.97
C THR A 166 -5.15 -0.13 -2.08
N THR A 167 -4.63 -0.55 -3.23
CA THR A 167 -4.52 0.31 -4.42
C THR A 167 -5.46 -0.21 -5.49
N ILE A 168 -6.19 0.71 -6.11
CA ILE A 168 -7.18 0.42 -7.14
C ILE A 168 -6.90 1.37 -8.31
N ASP A 169 -6.96 0.84 -9.53
CA ASP A 169 -6.90 1.68 -10.73
C ASP A 169 -8.31 2.19 -11.07
N GLY A 170 -8.39 3.45 -11.48
CA GLY A 170 -9.62 4.09 -11.91
C GLY A 170 -9.40 5.03 -13.08
N THR A 171 -10.48 5.69 -13.49
CA THR A 171 -10.50 6.63 -14.61
C THR A 171 -11.23 7.90 -14.16
N ILE A 172 -10.67 9.06 -14.49
CA ILE A 172 -11.37 10.33 -14.38
C ILE A 172 -11.77 10.83 -15.77
N ILE A 173 -12.97 11.36 -15.89
CA ILE A 173 -13.51 11.93 -17.12
C ILE A 173 -13.69 13.43 -16.91
N VAL A 174 -12.86 14.23 -17.58
CA VAL A 174 -12.91 15.69 -17.52
C VAL A 174 -13.70 16.21 -18.72
N SER A 175 -14.82 16.89 -18.46
CA SER A 175 -15.76 17.41 -19.48
C SER A 175 -15.41 18.79 -20.03
#